data_AF-A0A0F9ISC1-F1
#
_entry.id   AF-A0A0F9ISC1-F1
#
_cell.length_a   1.000
_cell.length_b   1.000
_cell.length_c   1.000
_cell.angle_alpha   90.00
_cell.angle_beta   90.00
_cell.angle_gamma   90.00
#
_symmetry.space_group_name_H-M   'P 1'
#
loop_
_entity.id
_entity.type
_entity.pdbx_description
1 polymer ?
#
loop_
_entity_poly.entity_id
_entity_poly.type
_entity_poly.pdbx_seq_one_letter_code
_entity_poly.pdbx_strand_id
1 'polypeptide(L)'
;MPSFGETIRSFTSGGQGVLFTTISVVIILFLIVLVLGLFYFFVYQRRKWNLKVEIKLIRSDGKLVNGEWGKGLYNQKKGVVLIKRPSAPKFSKPIAIKIFDPKRYMQGPDLITVIQIGPEDYRPVLNSSWTEHNVEYEDTDKPLKDKNGNALLDEKGDPLYETVEVKESILNIKTDVGTNKAWQNSWEESAKLAYTIRSILREYQTPIGIGIVVICCFVGFAVLWTKVGSCG
;
A
#
# COMPACT_ATOMS: atom_id res chain seq x y z
N MET A 1 2.57 -18.03 57.76
CA MET A 1 2.76 -17.68 56.33
C MET A 1 4.00 -16.81 56.26
N PRO A 2 5.05 -17.21 55.53
CA PRO A 2 6.24 -16.39 55.40
C PRO A 2 5.89 -15.04 54.78
N SER A 3 6.51 -13.97 55.26
CA SER A 3 6.32 -12.65 54.66
C SER A 3 7.00 -12.59 53.28
N PHE A 4 6.48 -11.79 52.36
CA PHE A 4 7.04 -11.65 51.01
C PHE A 4 8.55 -11.29 51.03
N GLY A 5 9.01 -10.58 52.06
CA GLY A 5 10.42 -10.25 52.27
C GLY A 5 11.30 -11.44 52.69
N GLU A 6 10.76 -12.41 53.44
CA GLU A 6 11.49 -13.62 53.81
C GLU A 6 11.65 -14.58 52.64
N THR A 7 10.64 -14.65 51.76
CA THR A 7 10.70 -15.45 50.52
C THR A 7 11.74 -14.90 49.55
N ILE A 8 11.90 -13.56 49.46
CA ILE A 8 12.94 -12.95 48.62
C ILE A 8 14.33 -13.25 49.20
N ARG A 9 14.51 -13.16 50.53
CA ARG A 9 15.81 -13.38 51.17
C ARG A 9 16.32 -14.81 51.04
N SER A 10 15.46 -15.81 51.16
CA SER A 10 15.83 -17.22 50.98
C SER A 10 16.18 -17.57 49.53
N PHE A 11 15.62 -16.84 48.56
CA PHE A 11 16.01 -16.96 47.15
C PHE A 11 17.37 -16.32 46.85
N THR A 12 17.83 -15.35 47.64
CA THR A 12 19.12 -14.67 47.42
C THR A 12 20.30 -15.24 48.21
N SER A 13 20.09 -16.13 49.19
CA SER A 13 21.17 -16.59 50.09
C SER A 13 22.03 -17.74 49.56
N GLY A 14 21.75 -18.29 48.38
CA GLY A 14 22.59 -19.27 47.70
C GLY A 14 23.21 -18.69 46.41
N GLY A 15 24.46 -19.02 46.09
CA GLY A 15 25.14 -18.53 44.87
C GLY A 15 24.38 -18.83 43.56
N GLN A 16 23.56 -19.89 43.54
CA GLN A 16 22.65 -20.16 42.41
C GLN A 16 21.45 -19.19 42.37
N GLY A 17 20.95 -18.75 43.51
CA GLY A 17 19.81 -17.83 43.62
C GLY A 17 20.12 -16.42 43.10
N VAL A 18 21.36 -15.94 43.30
CA VAL A 18 21.82 -14.67 42.71
C VAL A 18 21.89 -14.76 41.18
N LEU A 19 22.32 -15.91 40.63
CA LEU A 19 22.32 -16.12 39.17
C LEU A 19 20.89 -16.15 38.59
N PHE A 20 19.94 -16.85 39.24
CA PHE A 20 18.56 -16.88 38.76
C PHE A 20 17.85 -15.52 38.83
N THR A 21 18.06 -14.77 39.91
CA THR A 21 17.46 -13.43 40.07
C THR A 21 18.04 -12.45 39.06
N THR A 22 19.35 -12.44 38.83
CA THR A 22 19.98 -11.59 37.81
C THR A 22 19.51 -11.95 36.39
N ILE A 23 19.46 -13.23 36.03
CA ILE A 23 18.94 -13.69 34.73
C ILE A 23 17.47 -13.26 34.55
N SER A 24 16.65 -13.41 35.58
CA SER A 24 15.23 -13.03 35.53
C SER A 24 15.06 -11.52 35.29
N VAL A 25 15.84 -10.68 35.97
CA VAL A 25 15.82 -9.22 35.76
C VAL A 25 16.24 -8.85 34.34
N VAL A 26 17.29 -9.49 33.80
CA VAL A 26 17.74 -9.26 32.41
C VAL A 26 16.67 -9.66 31.40
N ILE A 27 16.00 -10.80 31.60
CA ILE A 27 14.91 -11.25 30.72
C ILE A 27 13.73 -10.27 30.77
N ILE A 28 13.33 -9.81 31.96
CA ILE A 28 12.24 -8.84 32.12
C ILE A 28 12.59 -7.52 31.42
N LEU A 29 13.81 -7.02 31.59
CA LEU A 29 14.27 -5.78 30.96
C LEU A 29 14.30 -5.92 29.42
N PHE A 30 14.77 -7.06 28.91
CA PHE A 30 14.72 -7.38 27.48
C PHE A 30 13.29 -7.41 26.93
N LEU A 31 12.35 -8.03 27.66
CA LEU A 31 10.94 -8.08 27.26
C LEU A 31 10.31 -6.68 27.25
N ILE A 32 10.62 -5.83 28.21
CA ILE A 32 10.15 -4.42 28.24
C ILE A 32 10.65 -3.67 27.00
N VAL A 33 11.94 -3.79 26.67
CA VAL A 33 12.52 -3.15 25.47
C VAL A 33 11.86 -3.68 24.20
N LEU A 34 11.60 -4.99 24.12
CA LEU A 34 10.93 -5.62 22.98
C LEU A 34 9.49 -5.09 22.82
N VAL A 35 8.73 -5.02 23.91
CA VAL A 35 7.34 -4.50 23.90
C VAL A 35 7.31 -3.02 23.52
N LEU A 36 8.22 -2.20 24.07
CA LEU A 36 8.34 -0.79 23.70
C LEU A 36 8.74 -0.62 22.22
N GLY A 37 9.64 -1.46 21.72
CA GLY A 37 10.05 -1.49 20.32
C GLY A 37 8.89 -1.84 19.39
N LEU A 38 8.11 -2.88 19.72
CA LEU A 38 6.90 -3.25 18.97
C LEU A 38 5.84 -2.16 19.01
N PHE A 39 5.64 -1.52 20.16
CA PHE A 39 4.68 -0.42 20.31
C PHE A 39 5.10 0.79 19.47
N TYR A 40 6.37 1.19 19.54
CA TYR A 40 6.92 2.27 18.73
C TYR A 40 6.77 1.97 17.22
N PHE A 41 7.13 0.75 16.81
CA PHE A 41 6.97 0.31 15.41
C PHE A 41 5.51 0.38 14.96
N PHE A 42 4.56 -0.04 15.80
CA PHE A 42 3.14 -0.01 15.49
C PHE A 42 2.61 1.43 15.35
N VAL A 43 3.00 2.33 16.26
CA VAL A 43 2.64 3.76 16.18
C VAL A 43 3.23 4.40 14.93
N TYR A 44 4.50 4.11 14.63
CA TYR A 44 5.17 4.59 13.41
C TYR A 44 4.45 4.12 12.14
N GLN A 45 4.04 2.84 12.08
CA GLN A 45 3.29 2.28 10.94
C GLN A 45 1.91 2.91 10.75
N ARG A 46 1.29 3.43 11.81
CA ARG A 46 0.02 4.18 11.71
C ARG A 46 0.24 5.63 11.27
N ARG A 47 1.28 6.30 11.79
CA ARG A 47 1.56 7.72 11.50
C ARG A 47 2.10 7.99 10.09
N LYS A 48 2.70 6.99 9.43
CA LYS A 48 3.24 7.18 8.07
C LYS A 48 2.18 7.45 7.01
N TRP A 49 0.91 7.13 7.25
CA TRP A 49 -0.17 7.35 6.29
C TRP A 49 -0.86 8.68 6.58
N ASN A 50 -0.25 9.77 6.10
CA ASN A 50 -0.66 11.13 6.41
C ASN A 50 -1.60 11.76 5.38
N LEU A 51 -1.88 11.08 4.26
CA LEU A 51 -2.80 11.58 3.23
C LEU A 51 -4.10 10.76 3.22
N LYS A 52 -5.22 11.46 3.05
CA LYS A 52 -6.51 10.90 2.64
C LYS A 52 -6.54 10.90 1.11
N VAL A 53 -6.82 9.75 0.55
CA VAL A 53 -6.93 9.59 -0.91
C VAL A 53 -8.39 9.34 -1.23
N GLU A 54 -8.99 10.18 -2.05
CA GLU A 54 -10.28 9.89 -2.66
C GLU A 54 -10.03 9.17 -3.99
N ILE A 55 -10.42 7.90 -4.08
CA ILE A 55 -10.26 7.07 -5.28
C ILE A 55 -11.58 7.05 -6.02
N LYS A 56 -11.67 7.75 -7.15
CA LYS A 56 -12.84 7.68 -8.03
C LYS A 56 -12.68 6.57 -9.04
N LEU A 57 -13.73 5.75 -9.16
CA LEU A 57 -13.81 4.61 -10.07
C LEU A 57 -14.63 5.02 -11.29
N ILE A 58 -14.08 4.79 -12.49
CA ILE A 58 -14.82 4.94 -13.74
C ILE A 58 -15.59 3.64 -13.97
N ARG A 59 -16.90 3.73 -14.20
CA ARG A 59 -17.73 2.59 -14.61
C ARG A 59 -17.63 2.38 -16.13
N SER A 60 -17.98 1.18 -16.60
CA SER A 60 -18.07 0.87 -18.05
C SER A 60 -18.94 1.87 -18.81
N ASP A 61 -19.94 2.43 -18.13
CA ASP A 61 -20.97 3.29 -18.70
C ASP A 61 -20.52 4.77 -18.73
N GLY A 62 -19.25 5.07 -18.48
CA GLY A 62 -18.70 6.44 -18.39
C GLY A 62 -19.10 7.22 -17.13
N LYS A 63 -20.09 6.74 -16.38
CA LYS A 63 -20.55 7.33 -15.12
C LYS A 63 -19.53 7.11 -14.00
N LEU A 64 -19.35 8.12 -13.15
CA LEU A 64 -18.51 8.01 -11.96
C LEU A 64 -19.26 7.31 -10.84
N VAL A 65 -18.63 6.30 -10.26
CA VAL A 65 -19.14 5.66 -9.03
C VAL A 65 -18.69 6.50 -7.83
N ASN A 66 -19.49 6.46 -6.75
CA ASN A 66 -19.09 6.98 -5.44
C ASN A 66 -17.63 6.62 -5.13
N GLY A 67 -16.84 7.63 -4.75
CA GLY A 67 -15.42 7.47 -4.47
C GLY A 67 -15.17 6.56 -3.27
N GLU A 68 -14.13 5.74 -3.37
CA GLU A 68 -13.60 4.97 -2.24
C GLU A 68 -12.54 5.79 -1.49
N TRP A 69 -12.56 5.73 -0.15
CA TRP A 69 -11.58 6.42 0.69
C TRP A 69 -10.36 5.53 0.98
N GLY A 70 -9.23 5.89 0.40
CA GLY A 70 -7.91 5.29 0.62
C GLY A 70 -7.02 6.09 1.55
N LYS A 71 -5.85 5.49 1.85
CA LYS A 71 -4.77 6.13 2.59
C LYS A 71 -3.57 6.36 1.68
N GLY A 72 -2.95 7.52 1.79
CA GLY A 72 -1.77 7.90 1.03
C GLY A 72 -0.57 8.16 1.94
N LEU A 73 0.62 7.92 1.42
CA LEU A 73 1.90 8.34 2.01
C LEU A 73 2.71 9.04 0.93
N TYR A 74 3.02 10.33 1.15
CA TYR A 74 3.90 11.07 0.25
C TYR A 74 5.36 10.83 0.63
N ASN A 75 6.14 10.29 -0.31
CA ASN A 75 7.58 10.13 -0.16
C ASN A 75 8.31 11.24 -0.91
N GLN A 76 8.68 12.30 -0.18
CA GLN A 76 9.38 13.47 -0.74
C GLN A 76 10.69 13.12 -1.45
N LYS A 77 11.43 12.12 -0.97
CA LYS A 77 12.71 11.71 -1.59
C LYS A 77 12.53 11.10 -2.97
N LYS A 78 11.41 10.42 -3.18
CA LYS A 78 11.09 9.72 -4.43
C LYS A 78 10.15 10.51 -5.34
N GLY A 79 9.49 11.55 -4.83
CA GLY A 79 8.44 12.27 -5.54
C GLY A 79 7.26 11.37 -5.89
N VAL A 80 6.95 10.39 -5.04
CA VAL A 80 5.85 9.45 -5.25
C VAL A 80 4.86 9.50 -4.10
N VAL A 81 3.58 9.34 -4.43
CA VAL A 81 2.50 9.09 -3.48
C VAL A 81 2.18 7.59 -3.50
N LEU A 82 2.35 6.94 -2.36
CA LEU A 82 2.00 5.55 -2.16
C LEU A 82 0.54 5.47 -1.71
N ILE A 83 -0.30 4.79 -2.49
CA ILE A 83 -1.73 4.67 -2.22
C ILE A 83 -2.05 3.26 -1.72
N LYS A 84 -2.80 3.19 -0.63
CA LYS A 84 -3.35 1.97 -0.06
C LYS A 84 -4.87 2.01 -0.11
N ARG A 85 -5.45 1.13 -0.92
CA ARG A 85 -6.90 0.96 -1.06
C ARG A 85 -7.50 0.33 0.21
N PRO A 86 -8.69 0.74 0.66
CA PRO A 86 -9.33 0.17 1.86
C PRO A 86 -9.73 -1.30 1.64
N SER A 87 -10.24 -1.63 0.45
CA SER A 87 -10.71 -2.96 0.08
C SER A 87 -9.58 -3.95 -0.21
N ALA A 88 -8.34 -3.48 -0.29
CA ALA A 88 -7.21 -4.35 -0.60
C ALA A 88 -6.77 -5.15 0.64
N PRO A 89 -6.31 -6.41 0.47
CA PRO A 89 -5.83 -7.25 1.56
C PRO A 89 -4.82 -6.51 2.44
N LYS A 90 -4.76 -6.82 3.74
CA LYS A 90 -3.86 -6.15 4.69
C LYS A 90 -2.38 -6.13 4.23
N PHE A 91 -1.99 -7.17 3.47
CA PHE A 91 -0.67 -7.42 2.90
C PHE A 91 -0.51 -6.98 1.43
N SER A 92 -1.51 -6.33 0.84
CA SER A 92 -1.36 -5.74 -0.50
C SER A 92 -0.25 -4.69 -0.50
N LYS A 93 0.55 -4.70 -1.57
CA LYS A 93 1.58 -3.70 -1.77
C LYS A 93 0.91 -2.35 -2.07
N PRO A 94 1.33 -1.24 -1.45
CA PRO A 94 0.82 0.06 -1.82
C PRO A 94 1.28 0.40 -3.24
N ILE A 95 0.40 1.05 -3.99
CA ILE A 95 0.61 1.38 -5.39
C ILE A 95 1.28 2.75 -5.45
N ALA A 96 2.41 2.84 -6.14
CA ALA A 96 3.20 4.07 -6.21
C ALA A 96 2.79 4.90 -7.43
N ILE A 97 2.42 6.16 -7.20
CA ILE A 97 2.07 7.11 -8.24
C ILE A 97 3.09 8.23 -8.21
N LYS A 98 3.68 8.50 -9.38
CA LYS A 98 4.59 9.63 -9.53
C LYS A 98 3.78 10.89 -9.83
N ILE A 99 3.95 11.92 -9.00
CA ILE A 99 3.29 13.22 -9.18
C ILE A 99 4.39 14.24 -9.44
N PHE A 100 4.29 14.98 -10.55
CA PHE A 100 5.27 15.99 -10.92
C PHE A 100 5.28 17.15 -9.93
N ASP A 101 4.09 17.70 -9.64
CA ASP A 101 3.91 18.75 -8.65
C ASP A 101 2.83 18.34 -7.63
N PRO A 102 3.23 17.75 -6.49
CA PRO A 102 2.30 17.35 -5.45
C PRO A 102 1.46 18.52 -4.93
N LYS A 103 2.02 19.74 -4.87
CA LYS A 103 1.31 20.91 -4.34
C LYS A 103 0.09 21.26 -5.19
N ARG A 104 0.20 21.06 -6.51
CA ARG A 104 -0.88 21.32 -7.46
C ARG A 104 -2.09 20.40 -7.24
N TYR A 105 -1.84 19.13 -6.89
CA TYR A 105 -2.88 18.11 -6.78
C TYR A 105 -3.45 17.94 -5.35
N MET A 106 -2.86 18.60 -4.36
CA MET A 106 -3.36 18.60 -2.98
C MET A 106 -4.59 19.50 -2.85
N GLN A 107 -5.70 18.92 -2.40
CA GLN A 107 -6.98 19.60 -2.20
C GLN A 107 -7.19 19.91 -0.71
N GLY A 108 -6.33 20.77 -0.16
CA GLY A 108 -6.29 21.08 1.28
C GLY A 108 -5.06 20.51 1.97
N PRO A 109 -5.09 20.27 3.30
CA PRO A 109 -3.90 19.91 4.06
C PRO A 109 -3.44 18.46 3.82
N ASP A 110 -4.37 17.53 3.62
CA ASP A 110 -4.08 16.09 3.58
C ASP A 110 -4.87 15.32 2.51
N LEU A 111 -5.60 15.99 1.60
CA LEU A 111 -6.48 15.34 0.63
C LEU A 111 -5.87 15.32 -0.78
N ILE A 112 -5.95 14.17 -1.45
CA ILE A 112 -5.68 14.04 -2.88
C ILE A 112 -6.77 13.19 -3.55
N THR A 113 -7.29 13.67 -4.68
CA THR A 113 -8.23 12.90 -5.50
C THR A 113 -7.47 12.21 -6.63
N VAL A 114 -7.72 10.92 -6.80
CA VAL A 114 -7.14 10.10 -7.86
C VAL A 114 -8.23 9.35 -8.60
N ILE A 115 -8.03 9.15 -9.90
CA ILE A 115 -8.86 8.28 -10.73
C ILE A 115 -8.12 6.98 -10.94
N GLN A 116 -8.82 5.86 -10.76
CA GLN A 116 -8.32 4.54 -11.10
C GLN A 116 -8.57 4.26 -12.59
N ILE A 117 -7.50 4.12 -13.38
CA ILE A 117 -7.58 3.72 -14.80
C ILE A 117 -7.44 2.21 -14.93
N GLY A 118 -6.59 1.59 -14.11
CA GLY A 118 -6.40 0.14 -14.07
C GLY A 118 -6.21 -0.37 -12.65
N PRO A 119 -6.09 -1.69 -12.44
CA PRO A 119 -5.93 -2.28 -11.10
C PRO A 119 -4.77 -1.68 -10.29
N GLU A 120 -3.68 -1.30 -10.97
CA GLU A 120 -2.48 -0.72 -10.39
C GLU A 120 -2.13 0.66 -10.97
N ASP A 121 -3.01 1.26 -11.78
CA ASP A 121 -2.77 2.57 -12.40
C ASP A 121 -3.76 3.61 -11.89
N TYR A 122 -3.21 4.64 -11.27
CA TYR A 122 -3.95 5.77 -10.73
C TYR A 122 -3.38 7.07 -11.26
N ARG A 123 -4.25 8.02 -11.59
CA ARG A 123 -3.86 9.36 -12.02
C ARG A 123 -4.39 10.40 -11.04
N PRO A 124 -3.55 11.36 -10.58
CA PRO A 124 -4.03 12.44 -9.75
C PRO A 124 -4.89 13.40 -10.58
N VAL A 125 -6.02 13.83 -10.03
CA VAL A 125 -6.98 14.68 -10.74
C VAL A 125 -7.39 15.85 -9.87
N LEU A 126 -7.49 17.03 -10.47
CA LEU A 126 -7.96 18.23 -9.81
C LEU A 126 -9.48 18.18 -9.67
N ASN A 127 -10.02 18.76 -8.60
CA ASN A 127 -11.48 18.81 -8.43
C ASN A 127 -12.16 19.64 -9.54
N SER A 128 -11.43 20.60 -10.14
CA SER A 128 -11.90 21.37 -11.29
C SER A 128 -11.94 20.59 -12.61
N SER A 129 -11.37 19.39 -12.66
CA SER A 129 -11.40 18.55 -13.87
C SER A 129 -12.76 17.83 -14.05
N TRP A 130 -13.64 17.92 -13.06
CA TRP A 130 -15.01 17.42 -13.13
C TRP A 130 -15.89 18.53 -13.69
N THR A 131 -16.36 18.37 -14.93
CA THR A 131 -17.38 19.25 -15.52
C THR A 131 -18.69 18.50 -15.60
N GLU A 132 -19.74 19.08 -15.03
CA GLU A 132 -21.11 18.59 -15.22
C GLU A 132 -21.59 19.02 -16.60
N HIS A 133 -22.13 18.07 -17.36
CA HIS A 133 -22.77 18.32 -18.64
C HIS A 133 -24.18 17.75 -18.59
N ASN A 134 -25.17 18.59 -18.85
CA ASN A 134 -26.55 18.12 -18.98
C ASN A 134 -26.68 17.52 -20.39
N VAL A 135 -27.01 16.23 -20.46
CA VAL A 135 -27.28 15.53 -21.71
C VAL A 135 -28.77 15.23 -21.74
N GLU A 136 -29.40 15.59 -22.84
CA GLU A 136 -30.79 15.28 -23.13
C GLU A 136 -30.87 13.86 -23.71
N TYR A 137 -31.60 12.97 -23.04
CA TYR A 137 -31.87 11.61 -23.53
C TYR A 137 -33.34 11.48 -23.90
N GLU A 138 -33.63 10.78 -25.00
CA GLU A 138 -34.99 10.36 -25.31
C GLU A 138 -35.30 9.08 -24.53
N ASP A 139 -36.27 9.15 -23.62
CA ASP A 139 -36.72 8.00 -22.84
C ASP A 139 -37.66 7.13 -23.70
N THR A 140 -37.11 6.09 -24.34
CA THR A 140 -37.87 5.15 -25.18
C THR A 140 -39.00 4.43 -24.45
N ASP A 141 -39.02 4.42 -23.12
CA ASP A 141 -40.05 3.75 -22.33
C ASP A 141 -41.31 4.63 -22.12
N LYS A 142 -41.21 5.94 -22.37
CA LYS A 142 -42.30 6.92 -22.15
C LYS A 142 -42.61 7.72 -23.43
N PRO A 143 -43.49 7.21 -24.30
CA PRO A 143 -44.00 8.01 -25.41
C PRO A 143 -44.87 9.15 -24.87
N LEU A 144 -44.71 10.33 -25.44
CA LEU A 144 -45.54 11.50 -25.17
C LEU A 144 -46.99 11.18 -25.55
N LYS A 145 -47.92 11.37 -24.61
CA LYS A 145 -49.36 11.11 -24.82
C LYS A 145 -50.13 12.43 -24.90
N ASP A 146 -51.06 12.51 -25.83
CA ASP A 146 -52.03 13.61 -25.89
C ASP A 146 -53.03 13.50 -24.73
N LYS A 147 -53.86 14.54 -24.51
CA LYS A 147 -54.91 14.61 -23.48
C LYS A 147 -55.87 13.41 -23.49
N ASN A 148 -55.96 12.72 -24.64
CA ASN A 148 -56.81 11.56 -24.87
C ASN A 148 -56.09 10.22 -24.62
N GLY A 149 -54.81 10.22 -24.23
CA GLY A 149 -54.02 9.02 -23.93
C GLY A 149 -53.37 8.33 -25.14
N ASN A 150 -53.55 8.85 -26.35
CA ASN A 150 -52.90 8.33 -27.56
C ASN A 150 -51.47 8.88 -27.69
N ALA A 151 -50.54 8.09 -28.25
CA ALA A 151 -49.17 8.53 -28.50
C ALA A 151 -49.14 9.62 -29.59
N LEU A 152 -48.36 10.68 -29.34
CA LEU A 152 -48.07 11.71 -30.32
C LEU A 152 -47.11 11.15 -31.37
N LEU A 153 -47.46 11.28 -32.64
CA LEU A 153 -46.68 10.79 -33.78
C LEU A 153 -46.04 11.97 -34.50
N ASP A 154 -44.84 11.77 -35.04
CA ASP A 154 -44.15 12.74 -35.90
C ASP A 154 -44.75 12.76 -37.32
N GLU A 155 -44.21 13.63 -38.20
CA GLU A 155 -44.65 13.76 -39.60
C GLU A 155 -44.43 12.48 -40.45
N LYS A 156 -43.59 11.55 -39.99
CA LYS A 156 -43.31 10.25 -40.61
C LYS A 156 -44.09 9.10 -39.99
N GLY A 157 -44.82 9.35 -38.90
CA GLY A 157 -45.64 8.38 -38.18
C GLY A 157 -44.90 7.65 -37.05
N ASP A 158 -43.73 8.12 -36.62
CA ASP A 158 -42.98 7.53 -35.50
C ASP A 158 -43.40 8.19 -34.16
N PRO A 159 -43.49 7.43 -33.04
CA PRO A 159 -43.88 7.98 -31.74
C PRO A 159 -42.81 8.93 -31.17
N LEU A 160 -43.25 10.08 -30.68
CA LEU A 160 -42.39 11.05 -29.97
C LEU A 160 -42.18 10.60 -28.51
N TYR A 161 -40.94 10.65 -28.05
CA TYR A 161 -40.53 10.26 -26.69
C TYR A 161 -40.28 11.48 -25.80
N GLU A 162 -40.45 11.31 -24.49
CA GLU A 162 -40.13 12.36 -23.51
C GLU A 162 -38.61 12.55 -23.41
N THR A 163 -38.15 13.79 -23.62
CA THR A 163 -36.75 14.16 -23.41
C THR A 163 -36.50 14.34 -21.92
N VAL A 164 -35.64 13.50 -21.35
CA VAL A 164 -35.20 13.58 -19.95
C VAL A 164 -33.79 14.16 -19.91
N GLU A 165 -33.63 15.29 -19.24
CA GLU A 165 -32.30 15.82 -18.93
C GLU A 165 -31.63 14.93 -17.87
N VAL A 166 -30.57 14.22 -18.28
CA VAL A 166 -29.72 13.46 -17.37
C VAL A 166 -28.41 14.22 -17.17
N LYS A 167 -28.06 14.50 -15.92
CA LYS A 167 -26.76 15.08 -15.58
C LYS A 167 -25.68 14.04 -15.77
N GLU A 168 -24.83 14.21 -16.78
CA GLU A 168 -23.67 13.38 -17.02
C GLU A 168 -22.39 14.12 -16.63
N SER A 169 -21.45 13.40 -16.02
CA SER A 169 -20.13 13.96 -15.73
C SER A 169 -19.21 13.71 -16.91
N ILE A 170 -18.93 14.73 -17.73
CA ILE A 170 -17.86 14.63 -18.74
C ILE A 170 -16.54 14.88 -18.02
N LEU A 171 -15.68 13.87 -18.04
CA LEU A 171 -14.35 13.94 -17.46
C LEU A 171 -13.38 14.54 -18.48
N ASN A 172 -13.10 15.84 -18.37
CA ASN A 172 -12.00 16.47 -19.10
C ASN A 172 -10.70 16.31 -18.29
N ILE A 173 -9.99 15.21 -18.55
CA ILE A 173 -8.75 14.86 -17.83
C ILE A 173 -7.64 15.87 -18.16
N LYS A 174 -7.57 16.96 -17.38
CA LYS A 174 -6.37 17.81 -17.31
C LYS A 174 -5.36 17.15 -16.39
N THR A 175 -4.59 16.20 -16.93
CA THR A 175 -3.46 15.58 -16.22
C THR A 175 -2.16 15.93 -16.91
N ASP A 176 -1.08 16.02 -16.13
CA ASP A 176 0.25 16.17 -16.68
C ASP A 176 0.64 14.86 -17.37
N VAL A 177 0.39 14.76 -18.67
CA VAL A 177 0.92 13.73 -19.58
C VAL A 177 2.38 14.02 -19.91
N GLY A 178 3.18 14.33 -18.90
CA GLY A 178 4.62 14.52 -19.06
C GLY A 178 5.21 13.27 -19.69
N THR A 179 5.61 13.38 -20.97
CA THR A 179 6.30 12.39 -21.80
C THR A 179 6.82 11.22 -20.98
N ASN A 180 6.08 10.11 -21.03
CA ASN A 180 6.10 8.92 -20.17
C ASN A 180 7.38 8.70 -19.32
N LYS A 181 7.62 9.59 -18.35
CA LYS A 181 8.70 9.45 -17.38
C LYS A 181 8.41 8.26 -16.47
N ALA A 182 7.18 7.78 -16.35
CA ALA A 182 6.89 6.54 -15.63
C ALA A 182 7.58 5.35 -16.30
N TRP A 183 7.49 5.23 -17.63
CA TRP A 183 8.26 4.23 -18.39
C TRP A 183 9.76 4.49 -18.28
N GLN A 184 10.22 5.72 -18.51
CA GLN A 184 11.65 6.03 -18.43
C GLN A 184 12.25 5.78 -17.03
N ASN A 185 11.52 6.11 -15.96
CA ASN A 185 11.94 5.86 -14.58
C ASN A 185 11.83 4.38 -14.20
N SER A 186 10.80 3.67 -14.69
CA SER A 186 10.69 2.21 -14.50
C SER A 186 11.84 1.48 -15.21
N TRP A 187 12.18 1.91 -16.42
CA TRP A 187 13.34 1.45 -17.17
C TRP A 187 14.65 1.78 -16.45
N GLU A 188 14.83 3.01 -15.98
CA GLU A 188 16.02 3.43 -15.22
C GLU A 188 16.15 2.75 -13.86
N GLU A 189 15.06 2.54 -13.11
CA GLU A 189 15.08 1.79 -11.85
C GLU A 189 15.41 0.32 -12.11
N SER A 190 14.85 -0.29 -13.15
CA SER A 190 15.16 -1.66 -13.55
C SER A 190 16.63 -1.78 -13.98
N ALA A 191 17.15 -0.82 -14.75
CA ALA A 191 18.55 -0.75 -15.12
C ALA A 191 19.45 -0.58 -13.88
N LYS A 192 19.13 0.33 -12.96
CA LYS A 192 19.89 0.52 -11.72
C LYS A 192 19.88 -0.74 -10.85
N LEU A 193 18.74 -1.43 -10.74
CA LEU A 193 18.64 -2.68 -9.99
C LEU A 193 19.47 -3.79 -10.63
N ALA A 194 19.48 -3.90 -11.95
CA ALA A 194 20.29 -4.88 -12.67
C ALA A 194 21.80 -4.76 -12.32
N TYR A 195 22.31 -3.54 -12.13
CA TYR A 195 23.73 -3.29 -11.81
C TYR A 195 24.05 -3.12 -10.31
N THR A 196 23.11 -3.40 -9.40
CA THR A 196 23.40 -3.30 -7.96
C THR A 196 24.11 -4.53 -7.41
N ILE A 197 24.98 -4.32 -6.42
CA ILE A 197 25.63 -5.40 -5.62
C ILE A 197 24.59 -6.37 -5.03
N ARG A 198 23.36 -5.91 -4.80
CA ARG A 198 22.25 -6.73 -4.33
C ARG A 198 21.78 -7.76 -5.36
N SER A 199 21.85 -7.44 -6.65
CA SER A 199 21.60 -8.36 -7.76
C SER A 199 22.67 -9.45 -7.80
N ILE A 200 23.94 -9.02 -7.73
CA ILE A 200 25.11 -9.90 -7.63
C ILE A 200 24.98 -10.84 -6.42
N LEU A 201 24.73 -10.33 -5.21
CA LEU A 201 24.55 -11.16 -4.00
C LEU A 201 23.39 -12.15 -4.10
N ARG A 202 22.32 -11.83 -4.84
CA ARG A 202 21.22 -12.76 -5.09
C ARG A 202 21.63 -13.89 -6.03
N GLU A 203 22.33 -13.56 -7.09
CA GLU A 203 22.84 -14.54 -8.06
C GLU A 203 23.88 -15.47 -7.42
N TYR A 204 24.75 -14.92 -6.57
CA TYR A 204 25.74 -15.69 -5.82
C TYR A 204 25.23 -16.29 -4.49
N GLN A 205 23.96 -16.14 -4.14
CA GLN A 205 23.43 -16.67 -2.87
C GLN A 205 23.58 -18.20 -2.78
N THR A 206 23.31 -18.91 -3.88
CA THR A 206 23.43 -20.37 -3.97
C THR A 206 24.88 -20.85 -3.82
N PRO A 207 25.87 -20.35 -4.60
CA PRO A 207 27.26 -20.78 -4.44
C PRO A 207 27.88 -20.37 -3.09
N ILE A 208 27.52 -19.20 -2.54
CA ILE A 208 27.96 -18.82 -1.18
C ILE A 208 27.40 -19.81 -0.15
N GLY A 209 26.13 -20.21 -0.28
CA GLY A 209 25.51 -21.23 0.56
C GLY A 209 26.25 -22.57 0.51
N ILE A 210 26.59 -23.04 -0.69
CA ILE A 210 27.37 -24.27 -0.88
C ILE A 210 28.76 -24.14 -0.22
N GLY A 211 29.43 -23.00 -0.39
CA GLY A 211 30.73 -22.72 0.23
C GLY A 211 30.69 -22.80 1.76
N ILE A 212 29.67 -22.23 2.39
CA ILE A 212 29.49 -22.30 3.86
C ILE A 212 29.31 -23.76 4.31
N VAL A 213 28.50 -24.54 3.60
CA VAL A 213 28.29 -25.96 3.95
C VAL A 213 29.59 -26.75 3.87
N VAL A 214 30.37 -26.55 2.81
CA VAL A 214 31.69 -27.21 2.64
C VAL A 214 32.63 -26.85 3.79
N ILE A 215 32.73 -25.56 4.16
CA ILE A 215 33.57 -25.12 5.29
C ILE A 215 33.09 -25.77 6.60
N CYS A 216 31.79 -25.79 6.86
CA CYS A 216 31.22 -26.45 8.04
C CYS A 216 31.56 -27.94 8.10
N CYS A 217 31.52 -28.65 6.96
CA CYS A 217 31.95 -30.04 6.88
C CYS A 217 33.44 -30.21 7.23
N PHE A 218 34.32 -29.35 6.70
CA PHE A 218 35.74 -29.38 7.03
C PHE A 218 36.02 -29.13 8.52
N VAL A 219 35.33 -28.17 9.13
CA VAL A 219 35.45 -27.91 10.57
C VAL A 219 34.98 -29.12 11.38
N GLY A 220 33.85 -29.73 11.00
CA GLY A 220 33.36 -30.95 11.64
C GLY A 220 34.34 -32.11 11.56
N PHE A 221 34.95 -32.31 10.39
CA PHE A 221 36.00 -33.32 10.20
C PHE A 221 37.25 -33.03 11.05
N ALA A 222 37.71 -31.78 11.12
CA ALA A 222 38.86 -31.41 11.94
C ALA A 222 38.62 -31.67 13.44
N VAL A 223 37.42 -31.36 13.94
CA VAL A 223 37.03 -31.65 15.34
C VAL A 223 36.96 -33.15 15.61
N LEU A 224 36.43 -33.94 14.67
CA LEU A 224 36.44 -35.40 14.78
C LEU A 224 37.87 -35.95 14.82
N TRP A 225 38.75 -35.45 13.95
CA TRP A 225 40.14 -35.90 13.88
C TRP A 225 40.94 -35.61 15.14
N THR A 226 40.77 -34.43 15.74
CA THR A 226 41.42 -34.08 17.01
C THR A 226 40.96 -34.98 18.16
N LYS A 227 39.72 -35.47 18.14
CA LYS A 227 39.23 -36.44 19.14
C LYS A 227 39.72 -37.86 18.92
N VAL A 228 39.80 -38.32 17.67
CA VAL A 228 40.28 -39.68 17.36
C VAL A 228 41.79 -39.80 17.63
N GLY A 229 42.57 -38.77 17.35
CA GLY A 229 44.02 -38.76 17.62
C GLY A 229 44.40 -38.67 19.11
N SER A 230 43.45 -38.32 19.99
CA SER A 230 43.68 -38.23 21.44
C SER A 230 43.47 -39.57 22.18
N CYS A 231 43.03 -40.62 21.49
CA CYS A 231 42.74 -41.93 22.07
C CYS A 231 43.72 -43.04 21.65
N GLY A 232 44.82 -42.70 20.98
CA GLY A 232 45.98 -43.57 20.77
C GLY A 232 47.16 -43.07 21.58
#